data_AF-A0A3A5W016-F1
#
_entry.id   AF-A0A3A5W016-F1
#
_cell.length_a   1.000
_cell.length_b   1.000
_cell.length_c   1.000
_cell.angle_alpha   90.00
_cell.angle_beta   90.00
_cell.angle_gamma   90.00
#
_symmetry.space_group_name_H-M   'P 1'
#
loop_
_entity.id
_entity.type
_entity.pdbx_description
1 polymer ?
#
loop_
_entity_poly.entity_id
_entity_poly.type
_entity_poly.pdbx_seq_one_letter_code
_entity_poly.pdbx_strand_id
1 'polypeptide(L)'
;MYVEGDHGWILDAHLCSERKDMLVWIVPEEGPVFSYREQWNPSLHVSGSNSDLEVLIEWLHQPEIQIKFGILNHLFEYKRLELGFVDKTRVLTVEVKTHSSLKQLAQHIEERGKHVRFTLYSVDLQPEQSYLTSKRLSIGSSVMIDNQQLVATEQEMQRRSLKCCRLEVQFSKSKGFTDCSTEISS
;
A
#
# COMPACT_ATOMS: atom_id res chain seq x y z
N MET A 1 -10.00 18.79 12.38
CA MET A 1 -10.95 17.80 11.86
C MET A 1 -11.18 16.82 13.00
N TYR A 2 -12.36 16.82 13.62
CA TYR A 2 -12.63 15.95 14.77
C TYR A 2 -12.67 14.51 14.27
N VAL A 3 -11.87 13.64 14.89
CA VAL A 3 -11.92 12.22 14.62
C VAL A 3 -13.12 11.68 15.41
N GLU A 4 -14.12 11.11 14.76
CA GLU A 4 -15.32 10.53 15.41
C GLU A 4 -15.03 9.22 16.17
N GLY A 5 -13.77 8.96 16.49
CA GLY A 5 -13.24 7.83 17.21
C GLY A 5 -11.72 7.82 17.08
N ASP A 6 -11.01 7.26 18.05
CA ASP A 6 -9.55 7.19 18.05
C ASP A 6 -9.02 5.75 18.08
N HIS A 7 -9.90 4.75 18.17
CA HIS A 7 -9.53 3.33 18.19
C HIS A 7 -10.60 2.44 17.54
N GLY A 8 -10.18 1.25 17.12
CA GLY A 8 -11.07 0.22 16.56
C GLY A 8 -10.29 -0.83 15.80
N TRP A 9 -10.94 -1.52 14.87
CA TRP A 9 -10.27 -2.41 13.92
C TRP A 9 -10.45 -1.97 12.49
N ILE A 10 -9.43 -2.23 11.67
CA ILE A 10 -9.44 -1.90 10.25
C ILE A 10 -10.49 -2.77 9.54
N LEU A 11 -11.47 -2.13 8.90
CA LEU A 11 -12.46 -2.79 8.05
C LEU A 11 -11.98 -2.85 6.60
N ASP A 12 -11.45 -1.73 6.11
CA ASP A 12 -11.05 -1.57 4.73
C ASP A 12 -10.03 -0.43 4.62
N ALA A 13 -9.22 -0.45 3.56
CA ALA A 13 -8.33 0.64 3.20
C ALA A 13 -8.39 0.84 1.69
N HIS A 14 -8.30 2.08 1.22
CA HIS A 14 -8.22 2.38 -0.22
C HIS A 14 -7.46 3.69 -0.48
N LEU A 15 -6.70 3.72 -1.57
CA LEU A 15 -6.03 4.94 -2.02
C LEU A 15 -7.01 5.89 -2.69
N CYS A 16 -7.14 7.10 -2.16
CA CYS A 16 -7.83 8.20 -2.85
C CYS A 16 -6.89 8.85 -3.87
N SER A 17 -6.91 8.38 -5.11
CA SER A 17 -5.98 8.83 -6.17
C SER A 17 -5.98 10.35 -6.44
N GLU A 18 -7.13 11.03 -6.26
CA GLU A 18 -7.23 12.48 -6.46
C GLU A 18 -6.47 13.28 -5.40
N ARG A 19 -6.47 12.80 -4.15
CA ARG A 19 -5.89 13.51 -3.00
C ARG A 19 -4.56 12.96 -2.54
N LYS A 20 -4.20 11.75 -3.00
CA LYS A 20 -3.03 10.98 -2.55
C LYS A 20 -3.06 10.65 -1.06
N ASP A 21 -4.27 10.54 -0.54
CA ASP A 21 -4.50 10.11 0.84
C ASP A 21 -4.85 8.64 0.83
N MET A 22 -4.22 7.87 1.71
CA MET A 22 -4.75 6.57 2.09
C MET A 22 -5.93 6.79 3.03
N LEU A 23 -7.08 6.19 2.69
CA LEU A 23 -8.29 6.20 3.50
C LEU A 23 -8.44 4.85 4.18
N VAL A 24 -8.53 4.85 5.51
CA VAL A 24 -8.69 3.64 6.31
C VAL A 24 -10.01 3.72 7.07
N TRP A 25 -10.91 2.77 6.84
CA TRP A 25 -12.16 2.63 7.55
C TRP A 25 -11.96 1.83 8.83
N ILE A 26 -12.38 2.41 9.96
CA ILE A 26 -12.16 1.85 11.28
C ILE A 26 -13.52 1.63 11.94
N VAL A 27 -13.72 0.42 12.45
CA VAL A 27 -14.91 0.04 13.19
C VAL A 27 -14.56 0.11 14.68
N PRO A 28 -15.14 1.05 15.45
CA PRO A 28 -14.96 1.08 16.89
C PRO A 28 -15.80 -0.02 17.57
N GLU A 29 -15.53 -0.25 18.85
CA GLU A 29 -16.35 -1.15 19.69
C GLU A 29 -17.80 -0.65 19.74
N GLU A 30 -17.98 0.66 19.95
CA GLU A 30 -19.27 1.33 20.02
C GLU A 30 -19.29 2.57 19.10
N GLY A 31 -20.48 2.96 18.62
CA GLY A 31 -20.63 4.16 17.80
C GLY A 31 -20.44 3.96 16.29
N PRO A 32 -20.44 5.03 15.49
CA PRO A 32 -20.37 4.91 14.02
C PRO A 32 -19.00 4.43 13.55
N VAL A 33 -18.96 3.80 12.36
CA VAL A 33 -17.70 3.56 11.64
C VAL A 33 -17.14 4.92 11.22
N PHE A 34 -15.85 5.14 11.41
CA PHE A 34 -15.18 6.38 11.04
C PHE A 34 -14.02 6.11 10.08
N SER A 35 -13.48 7.17 9.47
CA SER A 35 -12.33 7.06 8.56
C SER A 35 -11.13 7.84 9.07
N TYR A 36 -9.95 7.22 8.96
CA TYR A 36 -8.65 7.86 9.14
C TYR A 36 -8.06 8.17 7.75
N ARG A 37 -7.37 9.31 7.64
CA ARG A 37 -6.74 9.76 6.39
C ARG A 37 -5.28 10.10 6.63
N GLU A 38 -4.42 9.66 5.74
CA GLU A 38 -2.99 9.96 5.81
C GLU A 38 -2.45 10.17 4.40
N GLN A 39 -1.69 11.25 4.19
CA GLN A 39 -0.95 11.41 2.95
C GLN A 39 0.06 10.28 2.81
N TRP A 40 0.05 9.64 1.64
CA TRP A 40 0.91 8.49 1.42
C TRP A 40 1.45 8.48 -0.01
N ASN A 41 2.75 8.20 -0.12
CA ASN A 41 3.38 7.95 -1.40
C ASN A 41 3.87 6.50 -1.49
N PRO A 42 3.76 5.89 -2.67
CA PRO A 42 4.29 4.56 -2.92
C PRO A 42 5.82 4.52 -2.87
N SER A 43 6.35 3.39 -2.43
CA SER A 43 7.80 3.14 -2.40
C SER A 43 8.13 1.72 -2.85
N LEU A 44 9.28 1.55 -3.49
CA LEU A 44 9.91 0.24 -3.71
C LEU A 44 11.16 0.10 -2.84
N HIS A 45 11.61 -1.14 -2.64
CA HIS A 45 12.82 -1.44 -1.86
C HIS A 45 13.82 -2.17 -2.74
N VAL A 46 15.09 -1.78 -2.64
CA VAL A 46 16.19 -2.37 -3.41
C VAL A 46 17.24 -2.91 -2.44
N SER A 47 17.55 -4.20 -2.55
CA SER A 47 18.72 -4.79 -1.90
C SER A 47 19.85 -5.00 -2.90
N GLY A 48 21.08 -4.84 -2.47
CA GLY A 48 22.30 -5.03 -3.27
C GLY A 48 23.53 -4.84 -2.40
N SER A 49 24.72 -4.87 -3.01
CA SER A 49 25.94 -4.50 -2.28
C SER A 49 25.90 -3.02 -1.88
N ASN A 50 26.54 -2.64 -0.77
CA ASN A 50 26.59 -1.24 -0.33
C ASN A 50 27.12 -0.30 -1.42
N SER A 51 28.19 -0.71 -2.11
CA SER A 51 28.77 0.05 -3.23
C SER A 51 27.83 0.19 -4.42
N ASP A 52 27.08 -0.86 -4.76
CA ASP A 52 26.11 -0.78 -5.86
C ASP A 52 24.93 0.12 -5.50
N LEU A 53 24.48 0.11 -4.24
CA LEU A 53 23.40 0.99 -3.76
C LEU A 53 23.83 2.45 -3.72
N GLU A 54 25.08 2.76 -3.36
CA GLU A 54 25.63 4.12 -3.43
C GLU A 54 25.68 4.64 -4.88
N VAL A 55 26.16 3.82 -5.82
CA VAL A 55 26.15 4.17 -7.26
C VAL A 55 24.72 4.32 -7.80
N LEU A 56 23.77 3.54 -7.29
CA LEU A 56 22.36 3.67 -7.64
C LEU A 56 21.79 5.01 -7.16
N ILE A 57 22.13 5.45 -5.96
CA ILE A 57 21.71 6.74 -5.41
C ILE A 57 22.17 7.89 -6.31
N GLU A 58 23.43 7.91 -6.74
CA GLU A 58 23.96 8.94 -7.64
C GLU A 58 23.16 9.02 -8.95
N TRP A 59 22.70 7.86 -9.46
CA TRP A 59 21.84 7.82 -10.64
C TRP A 59 20.42 8.31 -10.37
N LEU A 60 19.82 7.92 -9.25
CA LEU A 60 18.48 8.37 -8.84
C LEU A 60 18.41 9.88 -8.61
N HIS A 61 19.53 10.52 -8.27
CA HIS A 61 19.64 11.97 -8.10
C HIS A 61 19.70 12.77 -9.40
N GLN A 62 19.92 12.13 -10.55
CA GLN A 62 19.95 12.83 -11.82
C GLN A 62 18.58 13.48 -12.08
N PRO A 63 18.51 14.79 -12.40
CA PRO A 63 17.25 15.50 -12.56
C PRO A 63 16.30 14.84 -13.57
N GLU A 64 16.84 14.30 -14.67
CA GLU A 64 16.07 13.60 -15.70
C GLU A 64 15.40 12.33 -15.16
N ILE A 65 16.09 11.62 -14.26
CA ILE A 65 15.60 10.40 -13.61
C ILE A 65 14.53 10.75 -12.58
N GLN A 66 14.77 11.77 -11.75
CA GLN A 66 13.80 12.26 -10.76
C GLN A 66 12.50 12.71 -11.44
N ILE A 67 12.59 13.49 -12.52
CA ILE A 67 11.43 13.97 -13.27
C ILE A 67 10.70 12.81 -13.95
N LYS A 68 11.44 11.91 -14.62
CA LYS A 68 10.84 10.80 -15.38
C LYS A 68 10.01 9.87 -14.49
N PHE A 69 10.53 9.51 -13.32
CA PHE A 69 9.86 8.55 -12.42
C PHE A 69 9.08 9.22 -11.29
N GLY A 70 9.19 10.54 -11.13
CA GLY A 70 8.58 11.28 -10.04
C GLY A 70 9.16 10.87 -8.68
N ILE A 71 10.48 10.71 -8.60
CA ILE A 71 11.16 10.34 -7.35
C ILE A 71 11.04 11.50 -6.37
N LEU A 72 10.57 11.22 -5.15
CA LEU A 72 10.39 12.22 -4.10
C LEU A 72 11.55 12.17 -3.10
N ASN A 73 11.92 10.96 -2.68
CA ASN A 73 12.92 10.74 -1.65
C ASN A 73 13.54 9.34 -1.78
N HIS A 74 14.67 9.14 -1.09
CA HIS A 74 15.26 7.84 -0.87
C HIS A 74 15.90 7.79 0.51
N LEU A 75 15.94 6.61 1.12
CA LEU A 75 16.57 6.42 2.43
C LEU A 75 17.00 4.97 2.62
N PHE A 76 17.98 4.77 3.50
CA PHE A 76 18.39 3.43 3.89
C PHE A 76 17.59 2.92 5.08
N GLU A 77 17.07 1.71 4.96
CA GLU A 77 16.33 1.01 6.01
C GLU A 77 16.92 -0.37 6.26
N TYR A 78 16.72 -0.90 7.46
CA TYR A 78 17.05 -2.29 7.79
C TYR A 78 15.76 -3.12 7.82
N LYS A 79 15.57 -3.99 6.82
CA LYS A 79 14.38 -4.83 6.67
C LYS A 79 14.72 -6.32 6.71
N ARG A 80 13.75 -7.12 7.16
CA ARG A 80 13.81 -8.58 7.01
C ARG A 80 13.24 -8.90 5.65
N LEU A 81 14.05 -9.54 4.80
CA LEU A 81 13.67 -9.86 3.42
C LEU A 81 13.01 -11.23 3.31
N GLU A 82 13.30 -12.14 4.25
CA GLU A 82 12.81 -13.51 4.25
C GLU A 82 12.12 -13.86 5.57
N LEU A 83 11.04 -14.64 5.48
CA LEU A 83 10.33 -15.17 6.63
C LEU A 83 11.24 -16.15 7.39
N GLY A 84 11.33 -16.00 8.71
CA GLY A 84 12.13 -16.87 9.57
C GLY A 84 13.59 -16.43 9.78
N PHE A 85 14.08 -15.44 9.03
CA PHE A 85 15.40 -14.86 9.26
C PHE A 85 15.35 -13.78 10.35
N VAL A 86 16.30 -13.86 11.29
CA VAL A 86 16.44 -12.87 12.37
C VAL A 86 17.11 -11.61 11.85
N ASP A 87 18.08 -11.79 10.95
CA ASP A 87 18.94 -10.73 10.44
C ASP A 87 18.18 -9.74 9.56
N LYS A 88 18.53 -8.46 9.72
CA LYS A 88 18.00 -7.38 8.89
C LYS A 88 19.05 -7.01 7.84
N THR A 89 18.62 -6.92 6.61
CA THR A 89 19.44 -6.47 5.48
C THR A 89 19.23 -4.98 5.28
N ARG A 90 20.31 -4.26 5.01
CA ARG A 90 20.24 -2.86 4.59
C ARG A 90 19.64 -2.80 3.18
N VAL A 91 18.56 -2.05 3.03
CA VAL A 91 17.88 -1.81 1.75
C VAL A 91 17.78 -0.33 1.48
N LEU A 92 17.75 0.02 0.20
CA LEU A 92 17.42 1.36 -0.28
C LEU A 92 15.92 1.43 -0.55
N THR A 93 15.21 2.26 0.20
CA THR A 93 13.81 2.60 -0.04
C THR A 93 13.75 3.80 -0.96
N VAL A 94 12.98 3.71 -2.05
CA VAL A 94 12.80 4.81 -3.02
C VAL A 94 11.33 5.17 -3.10
N GLU A 95 11.00 6.39 -2.70
CA GLU A 95 9.63 6.93 -2.67
C GLU A 95 9.34 7.66 -3.99
N VAL A 96 8.17 7.38 -4.58
CA VAL A 96 7.74 7.96 -5.86
C VAL A 96 6.35 8.58 -5.76
N LYS A 97 6.09 9.56 -6.63
CA LYS A 97 4.86 10.37 -6.62
C LYS A 97 3.59 9.58 -6.94
N THR A 98 3.71 8.51 -7.72
CA THR A 98 2.58 7.74 -8.27
C THR A 98 2.89 6.26 -8.34
N HIS A 99 1.91 5.43 -8.01
CA HIS A 99 2.07 3.97 -7.97
C HIS A 99 2.42 3.37 -9.34
N SER A 100 1.86 3.95 -10.41
CA SER A 100 2.18 3.60 -11.80
C SER A 100 3.67 3.74 -12.16
N SER A 101 4.43 4.57 -11.46
CA SER A 101 5.87 4.76 -11.70
C SER A 101 6.72 3.61 -11.16
N LEU A 102 6.23 2.85 -10.17
CA LEU A 102 7.02 1.82 -9.48
C LEU A 102 7.55 0.78 -10.45
N LYS A 103 6.69 0.23 -11.30
CA LYS A 103 7.06 -0.82 -12.25
C LYS A 103 8.10 -0.34 -13.27
N GLN A 104 7.93 0.88 -13.79
CA GLN A 104 8.87 1.45 -14.76
C GLN A 104 10.22 1.75 -14.12
N LEU A 105 10.23 2.32 -12.92
CA LEU A 105 11.45 2.58 -12.16
C LEU A 105 12.17 1.26 -11.84
N ALA A 106 11.44 0.26 -11.36
CA ALA A 106 11.99 -1.05 -11.04
C ALA A 106 12.70 -1.69 -12.23
N GLN A 107 12.06 -1.70 -13.41
CA GLN A 107 12.65 -2.23 -14.63
C GLN A 107 13.98 -1.54 -14.98
N HIS A 108 14.05 -0.21 -14.88
CA HIS A 108 15.27 0.52 -15.18
C HIS A 108 16.38 0.29 -14.14
N ILE A 109 16.02 0.10 -12.87
CA ILE A 109 16.97 -0.29 -11.82
C ILE A 109 17.54 -1.68 -12.14
N GLU A 110 16.71 -2.65 -12.52
CA GLU A 110 17.16 -3.99 -12.93
C GLU A 110 18.11 -3.94 -14.12
N GLU A 111 17.72 -3.23 -15.19
CA GLU A 111 18.54 -3.04 -16.40
C GLU A 111 19.92 -2.45 -16.05
N ARG A 112 19.94 -1.42 -15.21
CA ARG A 112 21.18 -0.79 -14.73
C ARG A 112 22.04 -1.73 -13.88
N GLY A 113 21.37 -2.57 -13.09
CA GLY A 113 22.00 -3.63 -12.30
C GLY A 113 22.42 -4.85 -13.12
N LYS A 114 22.23 -4.84 -14.44
CA LYS A 114 22.39 -6.01 -15.32
C LYS A 114 21.61 -7.23 -14.82
N HIS A 115 20.48 -7.00 -14.16
CA HIS A 115 19.58 -8.00 -13.59
C HIS A 115 20.20 -8.93 -12.53
N VAL A 116 21.39 -8.61 -12.01
CA VAL A 116 22.10 -9.46 -11.05
C VAL A 116 22.57 -8.72 -9.80
N ARG A 117 22.72 -7.38 -9.89
CA ARG A 117 23.23 -6.56 -8.77
C ARG A 117 22.17 -6.19 -7.74
N PHE A 118 20.92 -6.20 -8.16
CA PHE A 118 19.81 -5.73 -7.35
C PHE A 118 18.70 -6.77 -7.27
N THR A 119 18.09 -6.86 -6.09
CA THR A 119 16.80 -7.53 -5.90
C THR A 119 15.81 -6.48 -5.45
N LEU A 120 14.65 -6.42 -6.11
CA LEU A 120 13.63 -5.42 -5.84
C LEU A 120 12.43 -6.05 -5.14
N TYR A 121 11.86 -5.31 -4.21
CA TYR A 121 10.70 -5.70 -3.43
C TYR A 121 9.64 -4.59 -3.45
N SER A 122 8.40 -4.97 -3.14
CA SER A 122 7.25 -4.05 -3.07
C SER A 122 6.91 -3.36 -4.40
N VAL A 123 7.33 -3.94 -5.54
CA VAL A 123 7.12 -3.35 -6.87
C VAL A 123 5.68 -3.51 -7.35
N ASP A 124 5.05 -4.63 -6.98
CA ASP A 124 3.76 -5.10 -7.49
C ASP A 124 2.66 -5.16 -6.42
N LEU A 125 2.95 -4.69 -5.20
CA LEU A 125 1.96 -4.59 -4.14
C LEU A 125 0.89 -3.55 -4.48
N GLN A 126 -0.37 -3.87 -4.24
CA GLN A 126 -1.44 -2.88 -4.32
C GLN A 126 -1.19 -1.76 -3.29
N PRO A 127 -1.59 -0.50 -3.57
CA PRO A 127 -1.36 0.63 -2.66
C PRO A 127 -1.76 0.36 -1.21
N GLU A 128 -2.94 -0.24 -1.02
CA GLU A 128 -3.53 -0.58 0.27
C GLU A 128 -2.67 -1.59 1.03
N GLN A 129 -2.23 -2.63 0.33
CA GLN A 129 -1.37 -3.67 0.89
C GLN A 129 0.00 -3.10 1.25
N SER A 130 0.57 -2.25 0.38
CA SER A 130 1.86 -1.60 0.62
C SER A 130 1.80 -0.69 1.85
N TYR A 131 0.76 0.15 1.94
CA TYR A 131 0.51 1.02 3.08
C TYR A 131 0.38 0.24 4.39
N LEU A 132 -0.54 -0.74 4.44
CA LEU A 132 -0.79 -1.51 5.66
C LEU A 132 0.45 -2.31 6.08
N THR A 133 1.13 -2.96 5.13
CA THR A 133 2.35 -3.73 5.40
C THR A 133 3.47 -2.84 5.94
N SER A 134 3.62 -1.61 5.43
CA SER A 134 4.63 -0.67 5.92
C SER A 134 4.46 -0.33 7.41
N LYS A 135 3.20 -0.34 7.89
CA LYS A 135 2.83 -0.11 9.29
C LYS A 135 2.66 -1.40 10.10
N ARG A 136 2.92 -2.58 9.50
CA ARG A 136 2.68 -3.91 10.08
C ARG A 136 1.23 -4.15 10.47
N LEU A 137 0.32 -3.59 9.68
CA LEU A 137 -1.11 -3.72 9.83
C LEU A 137 -1.68 -4.63 8.74
N SER A 138 -2.87 -5.14 8.99
CA SER A 138 -3.70 -5.84 8.02
C SER A 138 -5.17 -5.48 8.23
N ILE A 139 -6.03 -5.86 7.29
CA ILE A 139 -7.47 -5.84 7.55
C ILE A 139 -7.77 -6.66 8.82
N GLY A 140 -8.61 -6.11 9.69
CA GLY A 140 -8.96 -6.68 10.98
C GLY A 140 -7.96 -6.42 12.12
N SER A 141 -6.81 -5.78 11.87
CA SER A 141 -5.90 -5.36 12.94
C SER A 141 -6.59 -4.35 13.86
N SER A 142 -6.40 -4.52 15.18
CA SER A 142 -6.75 -3.51 16.17
C SER A 142 -5.77 -2.34 16.06
N VAL A 143 -6.30 -1.12 16.05
CA VAL A 143 -5.56 0.11 15.83
C VAL A 143 -6.05 1.23 16.72
N MET A 144 -5.16 2.19 16.96
CA MET A 144 -5.53 3.50 17.48
C MET A 144 -4.84 4.62 16.70
N ILE A 145 -5.34 5.83 16.88
CA ILE A 145 -4.76 7.05 16.30
C ILE A 145 -3.97 7.72 17.40
N ASP A 146 -2.65 7.53 17.39
CA ASP A 146 -1.72 8.20 18.29
C ASP A 146 -0.89 9.21 17.50
N ASN A 147 -0.77 10.44 18.01
CA ASN A 147 -0.01 11.52 17.36
C ASN A 147 -0.34 11.70 15.86
N GLN A 148 -1.63 11.62 15.50
CA GLN A 148 -2.13 11.67 14.12
C GLN A 148 -1.66 10.52 13.22
N GLN A 149 -1.09 9.46 13.78
CA GLN A 149 -0.66 8.26 13.06
C GLN A 149 -1.54 7.07 13.41
N LEU A 150 -1.87 6.27 12.40
CA LEU A 150 -2.47 4.97 12.61
C LEU A 150 -1.41 3.98 13.12
N VAL A 151 -1.59 3.49 14.34
CA VAL A 151 -0.68 2.55 15.00
C VAL A 151 -1.42 1.30 15.45
N ALA A 152 -0.72 0.16 15.46
CA ALA A 152 -1.26 -1.08 16.01
C ALA A 152 -1.47 -0.94 17.53
N THR A 153 -2.56 -1.51 18.06
CA THR A 153 -2.75 -1.66 19.51
C THR A 153 -2.78 -3.14 19.88
N GLU A 154 -2.11 -3.48 20.98
CA GLU A 154 -2.17 -4.82 21.59
C GLU A 154 -3.34 -4.96 22.56
N GLN A 155 -4.11 -3.89 22.79
CA GLN A 155 -5.30 -3.97 23.62
C GLN A 155 -6.31 -4.94 22.97
N GLU A 156 -6.78 -5.89 23.77
CA GLU A 156 -7.89 -6.75 23.37
C GLU A 156 -9.14 -5.89 23.26
N MET A 157 -9.59 -5.70 22.02
CA MET A 157 -10.80 -4.95 21.71
C MET A 157 -11.93 -5.91 21.38
N GLN A 158 -13.11 -5.67 21.94
CA GLN A 158 -14.25 -6.52 21.67
C GLN A 158 -14.80 -6.21 20.27
N ARG A 159 -14.66 -7.17 19.36
CA ARG A 159 -15.22 -7.04 18.01
C ARG A 159 -16.74 -7.10 18.06
N ARG A 160 -17.40 -6.02 17.63
CA ARG A 160 -18.85 -6.00 17.47
C ARG A 160 -19.29 -6.73 16.20
N SER A 161 -20.52 -7.23 16.22
CA SER A 161 -21.14 -7.86 15.06
C SER A 161 -21.25 -6.89 13.88
N LEU A 162 -20.74 -7.30 12.72
CA LEU A 162 -20.90 -6.55 11.48
C LEU A 162 -22.34 -6.70 10.95
N LYS A 163 -22.86 -5.63 10.35
CA LYS A 163 -24.10 -5.68 9.59
C LYS A 163 -23.79 -6.33 8.24
N CYS A 164 -24.17 -7.58 8.07
CA CYS A 164 -23.97 -8.33 6.84
C CYS A 164 -25.22 -8.26 5.96
N CYS A 165 -25.04 -7.93 4.68
CA CYS A 165 -26.08 -8.05 3.66
C CYS A 165 -25.64 -9.12 2.66
N ARG A 166 -26.50 -10.09 2.37
CA ARG A 166 -26.30 -11.06 1.29
C ARG A 166 -27.28 -10.73 0.16
N LEU A 167 -26.74 -10.56 -1.03
CA LEU A 167 -27.51 -10.37 -2.26
C LEU A 167 -27.26 -11.56 -3.19
N GLU A 168 -28.33 -12.05 -3.81
CA GLU A 168 -28.26 -13.09 -4.83
C GLU A 168 -29.03 -12.60 -6.06
N VAL A 169 -28.38 -12.66 -7.22
CA VAL A 169 -28.94 -12.19 -8.49
C VAL A 169 -29.07 -13.39 -9.40
N GLN A 170 -30.32 -13.75 -9.75
CA GLN A 170 -30.58 -14.79 -10.72
C GLN A 170 -30.81 -14.16 -12.09
N PHE A 171 -29.97 -14.54 -13.06
CA PHE A 171 -30.13 -14.11 -14.44
C PHE A 171 -30.81 -15.22 -15.24
N SER A 172 -32.03 -14.97 -15.73
CA SER A 172 -32.72 -15.88 -16.65
C SER A 172 -32.55 -15.39 -18.10
N LYS A 173 -32.01 -16.23 -18.98
CA LYS A 173 -31.98 -15.96 -20.42
C LYS A 173 -32.51 -17.12 -21.24
N SER A 174 -33.27 -16.82 -22.29
CA SER A 174 -33.90 -17.80 -23.19
C SER A 174 -33.11 -18.09 -24.48
N LYS A 175 -32.12 -17.27 -24.88
CA LYS A 175 -31.26 -17.52 -26.06
C LYS A 175 -29.89 -16.81 -25.96
N GLY A 176 -28.78 -17.58 -25.99
CA GLY A 176 -27.42 -17.17 -26.42
C GLY A 176 -26.66 -16.09 -25.61
N PHE A 177 -25.33 -16.04 -25.77
CA PHE A 177 -24.45 -14.98 -25.23
C PHE A 177 -24.75 -13.63 -25.90
N THR A 178 -24.73 -12.51 -25.15
CA THR A 178 -24.98 -11.17 -25.70
C THR A 178 -23.75 -10.31 -25.84
N ASP A 179 -23.77 -9.53 -26.92
CA ASP A 179 -22.94 -8.37 -27.22
C ASP A 179 -23.47 -7.09 -26.52
N CYS A 180 -22.88 -5.94 -26.85
CA CYS A 180 -23.12 -4.63 -26.21
C CYS A 180 -24.56 -4.06 -26.37
N SER A 181 -25.50 -4.80 -26.96
CA SER A 181 -26.88 -4.32 -27.24
C SER A 181 -27.92 -4.68 -26.18
N THR A 182 -27.53 -5.26 -25.04
CA THR A 182 -28.50 -5.77 -24.05
C THR A 182 -28.93 -4.70 -23.05
N GLU A 183 -30.19 -4.30 -23.09
CA GLU A 183 -30.79 -3.45 -22.06
C GLU A 183 -31.09 -4.23 -20.78
N ILE A 184 -30.69 -3.65 -19.64
CA ILE A 184 -31.02 -4.16 -18.31
C ILE A 184 -32.43 -3.67 -18.00
N SER A 185 -33.43 -4.55 -18.05
CA SER A 185 -34.78 -4.24 -17.61
C SER A 185 -34.81 -4.16 -16.07
N SER A 186 -35.26 -3.01 -15.57
CA SER A 186 -35.50 -2.68 -14.15
C SER A 186 -36.56 -3.55 -13.49
#